data_AF-A0A1G9MC54-F1
#
_entry.id   AF-A0A1G9MC54-F1
#
_cell.length_a   1.000
_cell.length_b   1.000
_cell.length_c   1.000
_cell.angle_alpha   90.00
_cell.angle_beta   90.00
_cell.angle_gamma   90.00
#
_symmetry.space_group_name_H-M   'P 1'
#
loop_
_entity.id
_entity.type
_entity.pdbx_description
1 polymer ?
#
loop_
_entity_poly.entity_id
_entity_poly.type
_entity_poly.pdbx_seq_one_letter_code
_entity_poly.pdbx_strand_id
1 'polypeptide(L)'
;MMTQASSGLPALHALFRDAFKIGAAVSTDILSAQAPFIAKHFNSITAENAMKPEEVQPQEGVYTFAAADRIFEFAEANHIGVRGHTLLWHNQTGDWMFRNSAGGPCTRKELLSRLQTHIHTVVGRYRGKAYAWDVVNEAIEDKSDQYLRDTKWLEILGEDYLREAFEMAHQADPDALLFYNDYNETDPVKRDKIYRLVRSLLDQKTPIHGIGMQAHWNIYGPSIGEIRSALELYTSLGVRIHITELDLSMFRFEDKRTDLKAPTDEMLKLQEERYAEIFALLLEYRKAIDSVTFWGVADDYTWLDGFPVRGRKNWPFLFDEHRQPKASFGRLADLAASKW
;
A
#
# COMPACT_ATOMS: atom_id res chain seq x y z
N MET A 1 5.95 4.04 -42.20
CA MET A 1 4.50 3.75 -42.28
C MET A 1 4.12 2.93 -41.08
N MET A 2 3.11 3.44 -40.35
CA MET A 2 2.29 2.82 -39.29
C MET A 2 2.96 2.19 -38.06
N THR A 3 2.64 2.78 -36.89
CA THR A 3 1.80 2.12 -35.86
C THR A 3 1.17 3.20 -34.98
N GLN A 4 0.05 3.79 -35.43
CA GLN A 4 -1.22 3.68 -34.69
C GLN A 4 -1.28 2.41 -33.82
N ALA A 5 -0.97 2.52 -32.52
CA ALA A 5 -1.26 1.49 -31.54
C ALA A 5 -1.77 2.04 -30.19
N SER A 6 -2.07 3.34 -30.06
CA SER A 6 -2.58 3.90 -28.78
C SER A 6 -4.11 3.89 -28.64
N SER A 7 -4.86 3.65 -29.72
CA SER A 7 -6.34 3.72 -29.71
C SER A 7 -7.06 2.42 -29.36
N GLY A 8 -6.36 1.36 -28.95
CA GLY A 8 -6.96 0.02 -28.72
C GLY A 8 -6.69 -0.63 -27.37
N LEU A 9 -5.82 -0.06 -26.52
CA LEU A 9 -5.50 -0.65 -25.21
C LEU A 9 -6.61 -0.37 -24.19
N PRO A 10 -7.26 -1.41 -23.62
CA PRO A 10 -8.26 -1.22 -22.59
C PRO A 10 -7.62 -0.57 -21.35
N ALA A 11 -8.43 0.21 -20.63
CA ALA A 11 -8.06 0.70 -19.31
C ALA A 11 -7.82 -0.49 -18.36
N LEU A 12 -6.77 -0.43 -17.54
CA LEU A 12 -6.40 -1.54 -16.67
C LEU A 12 -7.52 -1.81 -15.64
N HIS A 13 -8.04 -0.75 -15.00
CA HIS A 13 -9.18 -0.86 -14.09
C HIS A 13 -10.45 -1.42 -14.76
N ALA A 14 -10.61 -1.26 -16.08
CA ALA A 14 -11.78 -1.78 -16.79
C ALA A 14 -11.72 -3.30 -16.97
N LEU A 15 -10.51 -3.88 -17.06
CA LEU A 15 -10.32 -5.34 -17.14
C LEU A 15 -10.81 -6.06 -15.88
N PHE A 16 -10.75 -5.40 -14.73
CA PHE A 16 -11.08 -5.96 -13.42
C PHE A 16 -12.29 -5.32 -12.74
N ARG A 17 -13.12 -4.58 -13.51
CA ARG A 17 -14.21 -3.75 -12.99
C ARG A 17 -15.25 -4.48 -12.12
N ASP A 18 -15.44 -5.77 -12.36
CA ASP A 18 -16.40 -6.61 -11.65
C ASP A 18 -15.76 -7.40 -10.49
N ALA A 19 -14.45 -7.24 -10.27
CA ALA A 19 -13.70 -7.90 -9.19
C ALA A 19 -13.29 -6.91 -8.11
N PHE A 20 -12.42 -5.96 -8.44
CA PHE A 20 -11.80 -5.05 -7.47
C PHE A 20 -11.36 -3.74 -8.14
N LYS A 21 -11.09 -2.72 -7.32
CA LYS A 21 -10.42 -1.50 -7.77
C LYS A 21 -8.99 -1.82 -8.22
N ILE A 22 -8.51 -1.06 -9.20
CA ILE A 22 -7.10 -1.05 -9.61
C ILE A 22 -6.51 0.30 -9.26
N GLY A 23 -5.48 0.30 -8.41
CA GLY A 23 -4.85 1.51 -7.91
C GLY A 23 -3.38 1.68 -8.28
N ALA A 24 -2.88 2.90 -8.11
CA ALA A 24 -1.46 3.23 -8.19
C ALA A 24 -1.04 4.17 -7.05
N ALA A 25 0.16 3.97 -6.51
CA ALA A 25 0.83 4.96 -5.69
C ALA A 25 1.31 6.13 -6.57
N VAL A 26 1.10 7.36 -6.09
CA VAL A 26 1.43 8.58 -6.83
C VAL A 26 2.07 9.62 -5.93
N SER A 27 2.89 10.47 -6.54
CA SER A 27 3.38 11.74 -6.00
C SER A 27 2.85 12.89 -6.83
N THR A 28 3.01 14.14 -6.36
CA THR A 28 2.59 15.31 -7.14
C THR A 28 3.39 15.49 -8.43
N ASP A 29 4.63 15.00 -8.47
CA ASP A 29 5.49 15.05 -9.65
C ASP A 29 5.03 14.03 -10.69
N ILE A 30 4.70 12.81 -10.24
CA ILE A 30 4.09 11.77 -11.07
C ILE A 30 2.76 12.25 -11.66
N LEU A 31 1.89 12.86 -10.84
CA LEU A 31 0.62 13.42 -11.34
C LEU A 31 0.86 14.51 -12.38
N SER A 32 1.81 15.42 -12.15
CA SER A 32 2.14 16.49 -13.09
C SER A 32 2.63 15.96 -14.43
N ALA A 33 3.38 14.85 -14.43
CA ALA A 33 3.92 14.25 -15.64
C ALA A 33 2.96 13.26 -16.33
N GLN A 34 2.08 12.59 -15.57
CA GLN A 34 1.37 11.38 -16.03
C GLN A 34 -0.15 11.40 -15.79
N ALA A 35 -0.74 12.52 -15.37
CA ALA A 35 -2.17 12.63 -15.03
C ALA A 35 -3.14 11.97 -16.04
N PRO A 36 -3.07 12.22 -17.36
CA PRO A 36 -3.98 11.59 -18.32
C PRO A 36 -3.82 10.06 -18.39
N PHE A 37 -2.60 9.56 -18.21
CA PHE A 37 -2.32 8.13 -18.20
C PHE A 37 -2.91 7.48 -16.93
N ILE A 38 -2.71 8.12 -15.78
CA ILE A 38 -3.22 7.64 -14.49
C ILE A 38 -4.75 7.60 -14.51
N ALA A 39 -5.39 8.68 -14.97
CA ALA A 39 -6.84 8.76 -15.08
C ALA A 39 -7.43 7.74 -16.07
N LYS A 40 -6.66 7.32 -17.08
CA LYS A 40 -7.07 6.26 -18.02
C LYS A 40 -7.01 4.88 -17.38
N HIS A 41 -5.97 4.56 -16.61
CA HIS A 41 -5.68 3.17 -16.23
C HIS A 41 -6.12 2.79 -14.81
N PHE A 42 -6.27 3.75 -13.90
CA PHE A 42 -6.51 3.49 -12.47
C PHE A 42 -7.80 4.14 -11.97
N ASN A 43 -8.51 3.46 -11.06
CA ASN A 43 -9.72 3.97 -10.38
C ASN A 43 -9.56 4.04 -8.85
N SER A 44 -8.34 3.86 -8.35
CA SER A 44 -7.91 4.18 -7.00
C SER A 44 -6.52 4.81 -7.04
N ILE A 45 -6.17 5.67 -6.09
CA ILE A 45 -4.79 6.13 -5.88
C ILE A 45 -4.44 6.15 -4.40
N THR A 46 -3.14 6.10 -4.12
CA THR A 46 -2.54 6.25 -2.80
C THR A 46 -1.44 7.30 -2.90
N ALA A 47 -1.34 8.22 -1.94
CA ALA A 47 -0.19 9.12 -1.88
C ALA A 47 1.03 8.34 -1.38
N GLU A 48 2.07 8.19 -2.23
CA GLU A 48 3.26 7.38 -1.89
C GLU A 48 3.97 7.90 -0.62
N ASN A 49 4.01 9.22 -0.45
CA ASN A 49 4.66 9.86 0.69
C ASN A 49 3.87 11.03 1.29
N ALA A 50 3.16 11.82 0.48
CA ALA A 50 2.58 13.11 0.89
C ALA A 50 1.52 13.04 2.01
N MET A 51 1.12 11.84 2.43
CA MET A 51 0.18 11.61 3.53
C MET A 51 0.80 10.91 4.75
N LYS A 52 2.12 10.66 4.74
CA LYS A 52 2.83 10.08 5.88
C LYS A 52 2.93 11.09 7.04
N PRO A 53 3.09 10.63 8.29
CA PRO A 53 2.96 11.50 9.45
C PRO A 53 3.89 12.71 9.45
N GLU A 54 5.17 12.55 9.09
CA GLU A 54 6.13 13.67 9.02
C GLU A 54 5.84 14.66 7.89
N GLU A 55 5.28 14.19 6.77
CA GLU A 55 4.96 15.02 5.60
C GLU A 55 3.70 15.85 5.83
N VAL A 56 2.76 15.32 6.62
CA VAL A 56 1.50 16.01 6.95
C VAL A 56 1.63 16.88 8.18
N GLN A 57 2.41 16.44 9.18
CA GLN A 57 2.60 17.16 10.44
C GLN A 57 4.09 17.19 10.87
N PRO A 58 4.91 18.03 10.21
CA PRO A 58 6.35 18.09 10.46
C PRO A 58 6.69 18.64 11.85
N GLN A 59 5.79 19.41 12.48
CA GLN A 59 5.94 19.97 13.83
C GLN A 59 4.61 19.98 14.58
N GLU A 60 4.66 20.06 15.91
CA GLU A 60 3.45 20.12 16.74
C GLU A 60 2.54 21.28 16.32
N GLY A 61 1.29 20.98 15.98
CA GLY A 61 0.31 21.97 15.51
C GLY A 61 0.53 22.56 14.12
N VAL A 62 1.61 22.22 13.40
CA VAL A 62 1.89 22.70 12.04
C VAL A 62 1.56 21.60 11.03
N TYR A 63 0.64 21.89 10.11
CA TYR A 63 0.20 20.93 9.09
C TYR A 63 0.50 21.41 7.67
N THR A 64 0.92 20.47 6.82
CA THR A 64 1.35 20.71 5.43
C THR A 64 0.54 19.87 4.44
N PHE A 65 -0.72 20.25 4.23
CA PHE A 65 -1.65 19.48 3.39
C PHE A 65 -1.52 19.71 1.88
N ALA A 66 -0.80 20.73 1.42
CA ALA A 66 -0.84 21.17 0.02
C ALA A 66 -0.47 20.09 -1.01
N ALA A 67 0.41 19.15 -0.69
CA ALA A 67 0.73 18.03 -1.58
C ALA A 67 -0.38 16.98 -1.62
N ALA A 68 -0.91 16.60 -0.46
CA ALA A 68 -2.02 15.66 -0.35
C ALA A 68 -3.32 16.23 -0.96
N ASP A 69 -3.62 17.52 -0.72
CA ASP A 69 -4.79 18.20 -1.30
C ASP A 69 -4.77 18.11 -2.83
N ARG A 70 -3.63 18.36 -3.48
CA ARG A 70 -3.50 18.22 -4.95
C ARG A 70 -3.80 16.80 -5.44
N ILE A 71 -3.44 15.78 -4.65
CA ILE A 71 -3.72 14.38 -4.98
C ILE A 71 -5.24 14.10 -4.86
N PHE A 72 -5.89 14.58 -3.80
CA PHE A 72 -7.34 14.44 -3.63
C PHE A 72 -8.13 15.23 -4.67
N GLU A 73 -7.70 16.44 -5.04
CA GLU A 73 -8.31 17.25 -6.09
C GLU A 73 -8.23 16.55 -7.45
N PHE A 74 -7.07 15.97 -7.79
CA PHE A 74 -6.93 15.15 -8.99
C PHE A 74 -7.87 13.93 -8.95
N ALA A 75 -7.97 13.26 -7.81
CA ALA A 75 -8.82 12.09 -7.66
C ALA A 75 -10.30 12.44 -7.85
N GLU A 76 -10.76 13.51 -7.19
CA GLU A 76 -12.13 14.03 -7.28
C GLU A 76 -12.49 14.42 -8.73
N ALA A 77 -11.62 15.18 -9.40
CA ALA A 77 -11.82 15.61 -10.78
C ALA A 77 -11.92 14.45 -11.80
N ASN A 78 -11.38 13.28 -11.46
CA ASN A 78 -11.38 12.10 -12.33
C ASN A 78 -12.23 10.93 -11.80
N HIS A 79 -13.00 11.14 -10.72
CA HIS A 79 -13.82 10.11 -10.07
C HIS A 79 -13.01 8.87 -9.62
N ILE A 80 -11.80 9.09 -9.12
CA ILE A 80 -10.87 8.08 -8.61
C ILE A 80 -10.99 8.02 -7.09
N GLY A 81 -11.03 6.80 -6.52
CA GLY A 81 -11.02 6.64 -5.06
C GLY A 81 -9.64 6.91 -4.45
N VAL A 82 -9.58 7.41 -3.22
CA VAL A 82 -8.30 7.60 -2.51
C VAL A 82 -8.20 6.69 -1.30
N ARG A 83 -7.09 5.95 -1.19
CA ARG A 83 -6.67 5.29 0.05
C ARG A 83 -5.74 6.24 0.81
N GLY A 84 -6.06 6.54 2.06
CA GLY A 84 -5.19 7.30 2.94
C GLY A 84 -4.08 6.41 3.50
N HIS A 85 -2.83 6.81 3.28
CA HIS A 85 -1.64 6.08 3.73
C HIS A 85 -0.61 7.09 4.28
N THR A 86 -0.26 7.07 5.56
CA THR A 86 -0.75 6.24 6.67
C THR A 86 -0.76 7.09 7.95
N LEU A 87 -1.56 6.72 8.94
CA LEU A 87 -1.77 7.54 10.14
C LEU A 87 -0.76 7.26 11.25
N LEU A 88 -0.48 5.99 11.52
CA LEU A 88 0.47 5.54 12.53
C LEU A 88 1.50 4.62 11.88
N TRP A 89 2.75 5.06 11.91
CA TRP A 89 3.88 4.26 11.45
C TRP A 89 5.11 4.48 12.33
N HIS A 90 5.98 3.49 12.40
CA HIS A 90 7.24 3.58 13.14
C HIS A 90 8.29 4.39 12.38
N ASN A 91 8.15 4.46 11.06
CA ASN A 91 9.00 5.23 10.17
C ASN A 91 8.31 6.55 9.78
N GLN A 92 9.09 7.50 9.24
CA GLN A 92 8.58 8.78 8.70
C GLN A 92 7.59 9.50 9.63
N THR A 93 7.93 9.50 10.93
CA THR A 93 7.19 10.16 11.98
C THR A 93 8.11 11.14 12.68
N GLY A 94 7.69 12.41 12.73
CA GLY A 94 8.49 13.49 13.28
C GLY A 94 8.90 13.23 14.74
N ASP A 95 10.19 13.40 15.01
CA ASP A 95 10.80 13.14 16.32
C ASP A 95 10.17 13.98 17.46
N TRP A 96 9.54 15.10 17.10
CA TRP A 96 8.80 15.98 18.00
C TRP A 96 7.65 15.27 18.74
N MET A 97 6.99 14.28 18.10
CA MET A 97 5.85 13.58 18.69
C MET A 97 6.25 12.91 20.01
N PHE A 98 7.47 12.39 20.08
CA PHE A 98 7.96 11.57 21.17
C PHE A 98 8.71 12.35 22.26
N ARG A 99 8.90 13.66 22.09
CA ARG A 99 9.75 14.48 22.98
C ARG A 99 8.94 15.45 23.83
N ASN A 100 9.37 15.63 25.08
CA ASN A 100 8.90 16.70 25.95
C ASN A 100 9.68 18.01 25.68
N SER A 101 9.27 19.10 26.32
CA SER A 101 9.89 20.43 26.14
C SER A 101 11.35 20.51 26.60
N ALA A 102 11.81 19.56 27.43
CA ALA A 102 13.20 19.45 27.86
C ALA A 102 14.05 18.54 26.96
N GLY A 103 13.48 17.99 25.88
CA GLY A 103 14.16 17.13 24.91
C GLY A 103 14.21 15.64 25.27
N GLY A 104 13.72 15.25 26.46
CA GLY A 104 13.56 13.84 26.87
C GLY A 104 12.26 13.22 26.33
N PRO A 105 11.98 11.93 26.63
CA PRO A 105 10.72 11.29 26.24
C PRO A 105 9.50 12.03 26.80
N CYS A 106 8.45 12.17 26.00
CA CYS A 106 7.15 12.63 26.47
C CYS A 106 6.44 11.55 27.29
N THR A 107 5.43 11.96 28.05
CA THR A 107 4.57 11.05 28.81
C THR A 107 3.58 10.33 27.90
N ARG A 108 3.05 9.17 28.33
CA ARG A 108 1.95 8.47 27.64
C ARG A 108 0.77 9.41 27.34
N LYS A 109 0.39 10.26 28.30
CA LYS A 109 -0.73 11.20 28.14
C LYS A 109 -0.47 12.21 27.03
N GLU A 110 0.73 12.77 26.95
CA GLU A 110 1.10 13.72 25.90
C GLU A 110 1.12 13.04 24.53
N LEU A 111 1.76 11.87 24.41
CA LEU A 111 1.83 11.17 23.12
C LEU A 111 0.44 10.71 22.64
N LEU A 112 -0.40 10.21 23.54
CA LEU A 112 -1.77 9.81 23.20
C LEU A 112 -2.61 11.00 22.72
N SER A 113 -2.48 12.16 23.39
CA SER A 113 -3.15 13.39 22.98
C SER A 113 -2.66 13.89 21.61
N ARG A 114 -1.36 13.76 21.33
CA ARG A 114 -0.76 14.13 20.03
C ARG A 114 -1.23 13.21 18.93
N LEU A 115 -1.23 11.89 19.16
CA LEU A 115 -1.74 10.90 18.21
C LEU A 115 -3.22 11.13 17.89
N GLN A 116 -4.05 11.36 18.92
CA GLN A 116 -5.47 11.67 18.73
C GLN A 116 -5.66 12.94 17.90
N THR A 117 -4.92 14.00 18.21
CA THR A 117 -5.00 15.27 17.46
C THR A 117 -4.56 15.09 16.02
N HIS A 118 -3.48 14.33 15.78
CA HIS A 118 -3.01 13.98 14.44
C HIS A 118 -4.09 13.25 13.65
N ILE A 119 -4.57 12.10 14.16
CA ILE A 119 -5.58 11.28 13.50
C ILE A 119 -6.86 12.07 13.22
N HIS A 120 -7.40 12.77 14.21
CA HIS A 120 -8.64 13.53 14.04
C HIS A 120 -8.50 14.65 13.01
N THR A 121 -7.35 15.34 12.99
CA THR A 121 -7.13 16.44 12.02
C THR A 121 -6.98 15.90 10.60
N VAL A 122 -6.18 14.85 10.42
CA VAL A 122 -5.90 14.28 9.10
C VAL A 122 -7.11 13.56 8.54
N VAL A 123 -7.71 12.63 9.30
CA VAL A 123 -8.91 11.90 8.87
C VAL A 123 -10.09 12.86 8.71
N GLY A 124 -10.28 13.79 9.65
CA GLY A 124 -11.37 14.78 9.59
C GLY A 124 -11.30 15.69 8.36
N ARG A 125 -10.10 16.08 7.92
CA ARG A 125 -9.91 16.88 6.68
C ARG A 125 -10.38 16.14 5.43
N TYR A 126 -10.11 14.83 5.35
CA TYR A 126 -10.43 14.00 4.20
C TYR A 126 -11.66 13.11 4.41
N ARG A 127 -12.47 13.44 5.41
CA ARG A 127 -13.71 12.72 5.74
C ARG A 127 -14.63 12.63 4.53
N GLY A 128 -15.09 11.42 4.21
CA GLY A 128 -15.92 11.15 3.04
C GLY A 128 -15.21 11.28 1.68
N LYS A 129 -13.90 11.60 1.66
CA LYS A 129 -13.08 11.64 0.44
C LYS A 129 -12.14 10.44 0.33
N ALA A 130 -11.60 9.97 1.46
CA ALA A 130 -10.84 8.73 1.53
C ALA A 130 -11.79 7.56 1.81
N TYR A 131 -11.78 6.52 0.99
CA TYR A 131 -12.67 5.36 1.20
C TYR A 131 -12.08 4.33 2.17
N ALA A 132 -10.76 4.38 2.36
CA ALA A 132 -10.02 3.50 3.24
C ALA A 132 -8.81 4.22 3.83
N TRP A 133 -8.43 3.86 5.05
CA TRP A 133 -7.21 4.31 5.72
C TRP A 133 -6.37 3.14 6.17
N ASP A 134 -5.08 3.17 5.84
CA ASP A 134 -4.08 2.42 6.57
C ASP A 134 -3.86 3.15 7.90
N VAL A 135 -4.51 2.65 8.96
CA VAL A 135 -4.47 3.30 10.28
C VAL A 135 -3.15 3.00 10.97
N VAL A 136 -2.73 1.74 10.90
CA VAL A 136 -1.47 1.25 11.46
C VAL A 136 -0.69 0.57 10.34
N ASN A 137 0.55 0.99 10.15
CA ASN A 137 1.47 0.38 9.20
C ASN A 137 2.61 -0.34 9.95
N GLU A 138 2.87 -1.60 9.59
CA GLU A 138 4.11 -2.35 9.91
C GLU A 138 4.46 -2.43 11.42
N ALA A 139 3.47 -2.69 12.26
CA ALA A 139 3.66 -2.83 13.71
C ALA A 139 4.18 -4.22 14.11
N ILE A 140 3.99 -5.24 13.27
CA ILE A 140 4.47 -6.61 13.50
C ILE A 140 5.93 -6.74 13.09
N GLU A 141 6.70 -7.41 13.93
CA GLU A 141 8.13 -7.64 13.71
C GLU A 141 8.39 -8.84 12.79
N ASP A 142 9.39 -8.71 11.90
CA ASP A 142 9.82 -9.77 10.99
C ASP A 142 10.53 -10.91 11.73
N LYS A 143 11.29 -10.60 12.79
CA LYS A 143 12.04 -11.60 13.58
C LYS A 143 11.10 -12.58 14.30
N SER A 144 11.39 -13.87 14.25
CA SER A 144 10.49 -14.92 14.78
C SER A 144 10.27 -14.89 16.30
N ASP A 145 11.21 -14.34 17.06
CA ASP A 145 11.22 -14.29 18.53
C ASP A 145 10.57 -13.02 19.13
N GLN A 146 10.15 -12.07 18.29
CA GLN A 146 9.52 -10.81 18.71
C GLN A 146 8.14 -10.66 18.07
N TYR A 147 7.16 -10.18 18.83
CA TYR A 147 5.79 -10.04 18.33
C TYR A 147 5.55 -8.69 17.67
N LEU A 148 5.50 -7.63 18.46
CA LEU A 148 5.45 -6.24 17.99
C LEU A 148 6.86 -5.69 17.81
N ARG A 149 7.00 -4.77 16.86
CA ARG A 149 8.25 -4.03 16.63
C ARG A 149 8.57 -3.15 17.84
N ASP A 150 9.85 -3.11 18.20
CA ASP A 150 10.35 -2.18 19.22
C ASP A 150 10.33 -0.75 18.67
N THR A 151 9.45 0.09 19.22
CA THR A 151 9.18 1.44 18.72
C THR A 151 8.93 2.38 19.88
N LYS A 152 9.21 3.68 19.69
CA LYS A 152 8.86 4.73 20.66
C LYS A 152 7.34 4.77 20.93
N TRP A 153 6.52 4.38 19.95
CA TRP A 153 5.08 4.21 20.13
C TRP A 153 4.79 3.16 21.20
N LEU A 154 5.31 1.93 21.03
CA LEU A 154 5.10 0.84 21.97
C LEU A 154 5.72 1.13 23.34
N GLU A 155 6.93 1.70 23.39
CA GLU A 155 7.64 2.02 24.63
C GLU A 155 6.85 3.03 25.49
N ILE A 156 6.32 4.09 24.88
CA ILE A 156 5.67 5.20 25.60
C ILE A 156 4.17 4.94 25.80
N LEU A 157 3.48 4.36 24.82
CA LEU A 157 2.04 4.11 24.90
C LEU A 157 1.69 2.74 25.50
N GLY A 158 2.54 1.72 25.36
CA GLY A 158 2.18 0.34 25.71
C GLY A 158 1.27 -0.31 24.66
N GLU A 159 0.94 -1.60 24.86
CA GLU A 159 0.36 -2.49 23.83
C GLU A 159 -1.03 -2.08 23.31
N ASP A 160 -1.79 -1.30 24.08
CA ASP A 160 -3.16 -0.88 23.72
C ASP A 160 -3.21 0.18 22.60
N TYR A 161 -2.07 0.79 22.25
CA TYR A 161 -2.03 1.94 21.34
C TYR A 161 -2.59 1.66 19.94
N LEU A 162 -2.52 0.41 19.48
CA LEU A 162 -3.07 0.00 18.20
C LEU A 162 -4.60 0.10 18.20
N ARG A 163 -5.26 -0.41 19.24
CA ARG A 163 -6.72 -0.28 19.43
C ARG A 163 -7.11 1.19 19.50
N GLU A 164 -6.39 1.98 20.30
CA GLU A 164 -6.64 3.42 20.48
C GLU A 164 -6.59 4.17 19.13
N ALA A 165 -5.62 3.85 18.26
CA ALA A 165 -5.51 4.47 16.94
C ALA A 165 -6.71 4.16 16.02
N PHE A 166 -7.19 2.91 16.01
CA PHE A 166 -8.40 2.54 15.25
C PHE A 166 -9.65 3.22 15.79
N GLU A 167 -9.82 3.29 17.11
CA GLU A 167 -10.94 4.00 17.72
C GLU A 167 -10.96 5.49 17.37
N MET A 168 -9.79 6.16 17.39
CA MET A 168 -9.66 7.57 16.98
C MET A 168 -9.98 7.76 15.50
N ALA A 169 -9.49 6.87 14.62
CA ALA A 169 -9.76 6.96 13.19
C ALA A 169 -11.26 6.78 12.89
N HIS A 170 -11.91 5.82 13.56
CA HIS A 170 -13.35 5.59 13.41
C HIS A 170 -14.19 6.75 13.97
N GLN A 171 -13.76 7.38 15.08
CA GLN A 171 -14.43 8.58 15.60
C GLN A 171 -14.36 9.76 14.61
N ALA A 172 -13.24 9.90 13.90
CA ALA A 172 -13.03 10.97 12.94
C ALA A 172 -13.80 10.76 11.62
N ASP A 173 -13.85 9.53 11.12
CA ASP A 173 -14.69 9.15 9.96
C ASP A 173 -15.27 7.72 10.13
N PRO A 174 -16.51 7.59 10.62
CA PRO A 174 -17.13 6.29 10.84
C PRO A 174 -17.41 5.49 9.56
N ASP A 175 -17.46 6.16 8.40
CA ASP A 175 -17.83 5.54 7.12
C ASP A 175 -16.61 4.99 6.35
N ALA A 176 -15.39 5.38 6.76
CA ALA A 176 -14.16 4.90 6.13
C ALA A 176 -13.80 3.47 6.58
N LEU A 177 -13.31 2.66 5.63
CA LEU A 177 -12.75 1.34 5.96
C LEU A 177 -11.36 1.50 6.61
N LEU A 178 -11.08 0.76 7.69
CA LEU A 178 -9.88 0.94 8.50
C LEU A 178 -9.03 -0.31 8.43
N PHE A 179 -7.76 -0.14 8.06
CA PHE A 179 -6.85 -1.23 7.73
C PHE A 179 -5.62 -1.27 8.63
N TYR A 180 -5.19 -2.50 8.95
CA TYR A 180 -3.82 -2.81 9.31
C TYR A 180 -3.05 -3.17 8.04
N ASN A 181 -1.95 -2.50 7.73
CA ASN A 181 -1.16 -2.69 6.50
C ASN A 181 0.27 -3.15 6.82
N ASP A 182 0.82 -4.13 6.09
CA ASP A 182 2.16 -4.67 6.35
C ASP A 182 2.76 -5.40 5.13
N TYR A 183 4.10 -5.49 5.10
CA TYR A 183 4.89 -6.29 4.14
C TYR A 183 5.29 -7.65 4.71
N ASN A 184 5.87 -8.52 3.87
CA ASN A 184 6.21 -9.91 4.21
C ASN A 184 5.01 -10.67 4.79
N GLU A 185 3.81 -10.22 4.46
CA GLU A 185 2.54 -10.66 5.03
C GLU A 185 2.14 -12.07 4.60
N THR A 186 2.93 -12.67 3.69
CA THR A 186 2.80 -14.04 3.22
C THR A 186 3.82 -14.99 3.84
N ASP A 187 4.88 -14.47 4.47
CA ASP A 187 5.81 -15.28 5.27
C ASP A 187 5.03 -15.99 6.38
N PRO A 188 5.14 -17.32 6.53
CA PRO A 188 4.30 -18.05 7.49
C PRO A 188 4.40 -17.55 8.93
N VAL A 189 5.57 -17.10 9.37
CA VAL A 189 5.77 -16.60 10.74
C VAL A 189 5.12 -15.24 10.90
N LYS A 190 5.40 -14.29 10.00
CA LYS A 190 4.81 -12.95 10.08
C LYS A 190 3.30 -12.98 9.83
N ARG A 191 2.84 -13.81 8.89
CA ARG A 191 1.42 -14.03 8.59
C ARG A 191 0.63 -14.43 9.82
N ASP A 192 1.12 -15.42 10.57
CA ASP A 192 0.43 -15.89 11.78
C ASP A 192 0.38 -14.82 12.87
N LYS A 193 1.41 -13.95 12.96
CA LYS A 193 1.43 -12.83 13.90
C LYS A 193 0.42 -11.74 13.52
N ILE A 194 0.35 -11.37 12.23
CA ILE A 194 -0.64 -10.41 11.70
C ILE A 194 -2.05 -10.93 11.97
N TYR A 195 -2.32 -12.21 11.65
CA TYR A 195 -3.61 -12.83 11.93
C TYR A 195 -3.97 -12.77 13.43
N ARG A 196 -3.01 -13.08 14.33
CA ARG A 196 -3.22 -12.98 15.78
C ARG A 196 -3.53 -11.55 16.23
N LEU A 197 -2.86 -10.55 15.64
CA LEU A 197 -3.05 -9.14 15.98
C LEU A 197 -4.47 -8.71 15.61
N VAL A 198 -4.86 -8.93 14.36
CA VAL A 198 -6.16 -8.50 13.84
C VAL A 198 -7.29 -9.24 14.56
N ARG A 199 -7.14 -10.55 14.83
CA ARG A 199 -8.10 -11.31 15.64
C ARG A 199 -8.24 -10.71 17.04
N SER A 200 -7.14 -10.38 17.70
CA SER A 200 -7.18 -9.75 19.03
C SER A 200 -7.91 -8.40 19.02
N LEU A 201 -7.69 -7.58 17.99
CA LEU A 201 -8.40 -6.31 17.83
C LEU A 201 -9.91 -6.54 17.60
N LEU A 202 -10.28 -7.52 16.78
CA LEU A 202 -11.69 -7.90 16.56
C LEU A 202 -12.37 -8.42 17.83
N ASP A 203 -11.69 -9.28 18.60
CA ASP A 203 -12.20 -9.82 19.88
C ASP A 203 -12.45 -8.69 20.90
N GLN A 204 -11.65 -7.62 20.82
CA GLN A 204 -11.80 -6.39 21.62
C GLN A 204 -12.85 -5.42 21.05
N LYS A 205 -13.54 -5.78 19.95
CA LYS A 205 -14.52 -4.95 19.24
C LYS A 205 -13.94 -3.64 18.69
N THR A 206 -12.64 -3.66 18.37
CA THR A 206 -11.97 -2.55 17.69
C THR A 206 -12.55 -2.36 16.29
N PRO A 207 -12.78 -1.12 15.81
CA PRO A 207 -13.28 -0.87 14.45
C PRO A 207 -12.18 -1.09 13.39
N ILE A 208 -11.77 -2.34 13.20
CA ILE A 208 -10.86 -2.77 12.14
C ILE A 208 -11.67 -3.51 11.07
N HIS A 209 -11.55 -3.05 9.82
CA HIS A 209 -12.39 -3.50 8.72
C HIS A 209 -11.62 -4.38 7.72
N GLY A 210 -10.28 -4.29 7.70
CA GLY A 210 -9.49 -4.99 6.71
C GLY A 210 -8.01 -5.16 7.02
N ILE A 211 -7.37 -6.01 6.21
CA ILE A 211 -5.92 -6.22 6.15
C ILE A 211 -5.43 -5.76 4.79
N GLY A 212 -4.42 -4.89 4.81
CA GLY A 212 -3.64 -4.47 3.65
C GLY A 212 -2.42 -5.37 3.51
N MET A 213 -2.32 -6.06 2.37
CA MET A 213 -1.17 -6.86 2.00
C MET A 213 -0.31 -6.02 1.06
N GLN A 214 0.84 -5.53 1.51
CA GLN A 214 1.69 -4.66 0.69
C GLN A 214 2.07 -5.34 -0.62
N ALA A 215 2.39 -6.63 -0.59
CA ALA A 215 2.76 -7.39 -1.78
C ALA A 215 4.00 -6.82 -2.53
N HIS A 216 4.97 -6.31 -1.77
CA HIS A 216 6.33 -6.07 -2.24
C HIS A 216 7.03 -7.41 -2.50
N TRP A 217 6.80 -7.97 -3.68
CA TRP A 217 7.24 -9.30 -4.05
C TRP A 217 8.30 -9.23 -5.15
N ASN A 218 8.78 -10.40 -5.57
CA ASN A 218 9.66 -10.50 -6.71
C ASN A 218 9.21 -11.61 -7.65
N ILE A 219 9.82 -11.65 -8.83
CA ILE A 219 9.48 -12.64 -9.87
C ILE A 219 9.77 -14.09 -9.43
N TYR A 220 10.38 -14.32 -8.27
CA TYR A 220 10.70 -15.66 -7.77
C TYR A 220 9.98 -16.06 -6.48
N GLY A 221 9.26 -15.14 -5.84
CA GLY A 221 8.63 -15.42 -4.54
C GLY A 221 7.79 -14.24 -4.04
N PRO A 222 6.86 -14.47 -3.10
CA PRO A 222 6.52 -15.76 -2.47
C PRO A 222 5.84 -16.72 -3.45
N SER A 223 5.76 -18.00 -3.09
CA SER A 223 5.01 -18.99 -3.88
C SER A 223 3.51 -18.67 -3.90
N ILE A 224 2.80 -19.13 -4.93
CA ILE A 224 1.33 -19.01 -4.99
C ILE A 224 0.65 -19.69 -3.79
N GLY A 225 1.25 -20.78 -3.27
CA GLY A 225 0.76 -21.46 -2.08
C GLY A 225 0.85 -20.60 -0.81
N GLU A 226 1.92 -19.82 -0.64
CA GLU A 226 2.08 -18.90 0.49
C GLU A 226 1.08 -17.74 0.41
N ILE A 227 0.90 -17.14 -0.78
CA ILE A 227 -0.11 -16.09 -1.00
C ILE A 227 -1.51 -16.63 -0.71
N ARG A 228 -1.85 -17.82 -1.22
CA ARG A 228 -3.14 -18.49 -0.97
C ARG A 228 -3.36 -18.72 0.53
N SER A 229 -2.35 -19.27 1.21
CA SER A 229 -2.44 -19.55 2.65
C SER A 229 -2.67 -18.27 3.47
N ALA A 230 -2.05 -17.16 3.10
CA ALA A 230 -2.27 -15.86 3.72
C ALA A 230 -3.69 -15.34 3.47
N LEU A 231 -4.16 -15.37 2.22
CA LEU A 231 -5.52 -14.98 1.85
C LEU A 231 -6.57 -15.79 2.61
N GLU A 232 -6.45 -17.13 2.65
CA GLU A 232 -7.37 -18.00 3.38
C GLU A 232 -7.38 -17.68 4.87
N LEU A 233 -6.21 -17.52 5.47
CA LEU A 233 -6.10 -17.24 6.90
C LEU A 233 -6.71 -15.87 7.25
N TYR A 234 -6.40 -14.81 6.50
CA TYR A 234 -6.92 -13.48 6.76
C TYR A 234 -8.42 -13.37 6.48
N THR A 235 -8.91 -13.96 5.39
CA THR A 235 -10.35 -13.96 5.06
C THR A 235 -11.17 -14.77 6.06
N SER A 236 -10.58 -15.74 6.77
CA SER A 236 -11.25 -16.46 7.87
C SER A 236 -11.66 -15.56 9.04
N LEU A 237 -11.09 -14.35 9.16
CA LEU A 237 -11.49 -13.34 10.15
C LEU A 237 -12.75 -12.56 9.76
N GLY A 238 -13.25 -12.72 8.53
CA GLY A 238 -14.39 -11.96 8.01
C GLY A 238 -14.08 -10.50 7.65
N VAL A 239 -12.81 -10.11 7.66
CA VAL A 239 -12.35 -8.77 7.26
C VAL A 239 -12.17 -8.67 5.74
N ARG A 240 -12.13 -7.45 5.21
CA ARG A 240 -11.81 -7.18 3.80
C ARG A 240 -10.29 -7.27 3.55
N ILE A 241 -9.90 -7.63 2.33
CA ILE A 241 -8.50 -7.68 1.90
C ILE A 241 -8.25 -6.63 0.82
N HIS A 242 -7.16 -5.89 0.97
CA HIS A 242 -6.62 -5.08 -0.10
C HIS A 242 -5.19 -5.53 -0.40
N ILE A 243 -4.84 -5.64 -1.68
CA ILE A 243 -3.43 -5.62 -2.09
C ILE A 243 -3.06 -4.16 -2.26
N THR A 244 -2.08 -3.66 -1.50
CA THR A 244 -1.92 -2.22 -1.27
C THR A 244 -0.72 -1.60 -1.99
N GLU A 245 0.35 -2.36 -2.23
CA GLU A 245 1.65 -1.84 -2.68
C GLU A 245 2.34 -2.78 -3.69
N LEU A 246 1.55 -3.42 -4.56
CA LEU A 246 2.05 -4.49 -5.43
C LEU A 246 3.17 -3.99 -6.36
N ASP A 247 4.32 -4.64 -6.25
CA ASP A 247 5.38 -4.61 -7.23
C ASP A 247 6.05 -5.99 -7.34
N LEU A 248 6.51 -6.35 -8.54
CA LEU A 248 7.25 -7.59 -8.77
C LEU A 248 8.68 -7.26 -9.17
N SER A 249 9.55 -7.07 -8.18
CA SER A 249 10.96 -6.82 -8.41
C SER A 249 11.58 -7.91 -9.31
N MET A 250 12.45 -7.48 -10.24
CA MET A 250 13.24 -8.41 -11.08
C MET A 250 14.37 -9.12 -10.33
N PHE A 251 14.56 -8.80 -9.05
CA PHE A 251 15.69 -9.23 -8.24
C PHE A 251 15.17 -9.86 -6.95
N ARG A 252 15.87 -10.89 -6.46
CA ARG A 252 15.69 -11.34 -5.09
C ARG A 252 16.23 -10.28 -4.12
N PHE A 253 15.81 -10.35 -2.86
CA PHE A 253 16.27 -9.39 -1.85
C PHE A 253 17.81 -9.45 -1.67
N GLU A 254 18.40 -10.63 -1.75
CA GLU A 254 19.83 -10.91 -1.60
C GLU A 254 20.64 -10.54 -2.85
N ASP A 255 19.99 -10.38 -4.00
CA ASP A 255 20.64 -9.97 -5.23
C ASP A 255 20.91 -8.45 -5.19
N LYS A 256 22.19 -8.11 -4.99
CA LYS A 256 22.68 -6.73 -4.87
C LYS A 256 23.35 -6.22 -6.15
N ARG A 257 23.15 -6.87 -7.30
CA ARG A 257 23.79 -6.47 -8.55
C ARG A 257 23.32 -5.10 -9.04
N THR A 258 24.19 -4.43 -9.80
CA THR A 258 23.99 -3.05 -10.32
C THR A 258 24.38 -2.91 -11.79
N ASP A 259 24.85 -4.00 -12.41
CA ASP A 259 25.36 -4.06 -13.77
C ASP A 259 24.25 -4.07 -14.82
N LEU A 260 23.09 -4.67 -14.51
CA LEU A 260 21.97 -4.71 -15.45
C LEU A 260 21.45 -3.32 -15.81
N LYS A 261 21.32 -3.09 -17.11
CA LYS A 261 20.71 -1.89 -17.71
C LYS A 261 19.35 -2.16 -18.35
N ALA A 262 18.99 -3.43 -18.52
CA ALA A 262 17.69 -3.90 -18.99
C ALA A 262 17.43 -5.29 -18.38
N PRO A 263 16.16 -5.70 -18.18
CA PRO A 263 15.84 -7.06 -17.78
C PRO A 263 16.16 -8.03 -18.92
N THR A 264 16.51 -9.27 -18.58
CA THR A 264 16.68 -10.33 -19.59
C THR A 264 15.33 -10.83 -20.09
N ASP A 265 15.30 -11.48 -21.26
CA ASP A 265 14.08 -12.10 -21.78
C ASP A 265 13.49 -13.13 -20.80
N GLU A 266 14.35 -13.86 -20.08
CA GLU A 266 13.95 -14.79 -19.03
C GLU A 266 13.25 -14.08 -17.87
N MET A 267 13.77 -12.93 -17.43
CA MET A 267 13.15 -12.13 -16.37
C MET A 267 11.79 -11.58 -16.78
N LEU A 268 11.68 -11.09 -18.03
CA LEU A 268 10.43 -10.60 -18.57
C LEU A 268 9.38 -11.70 -18.67
N LYS A 269 9.77 -12.89 -19.16
CA LYS A 269 8.87 -14.04 -19.25
C LYS A 269 8.42 -14.53 -17.88
N LEU A 270 9.34 -14.60 -16.91
CA LEU A 270 8.98 -14.99 -15.55
C LEU A 270 8.04 -13.95 -14.92
N GLN A 271 8.29 -12.65 -15.10
CA GLN A 271 7.39 -11.60 -14.61
C GLN A 271 5.98 -11.71 -15.20
N GLU A 272 5.88 -12.01 -16.49
CA GLU A 272 4.62 -12.24 -17.19
C GLU A 272 3.83 -13.41 -16.57
N GLU A 273 4.49 -14.55 -16.39
CA GLU A 273 3.90 -15.74 -15.75
C GLU A 273 3.45 -15.44 -14.31
N ARG A 274 4.29 -14.74 -13.55
CA ARG A 274 4.01 -14.39 -12.15
C ARG A 274 2.82 -13.46 -11.99
N TYR A 275 2.71 -12.42 -12.82
CA TYR A 275 1.52 -11.56 -12.79
C TYR A 275 0.25 -12.35 -13.11
N ALA A 276 0.29 -13.24 -14.09
CA ALA A 276 -0.86 -14.06 -14.46
C ALA A 276 -1.28 -15.01 -13.32
N GLU A 277 -0.33 -15.70 -12.69
CA GLU A 277 -0.61 -16.60 -11.55
C GLU A 277 -1.18 -15.85 -10.35
N ILE A 278 -0.59 -14.70 -10.01
CA ILE A 278 -1.04 -13.86 -8.90
C ILE A 278 -2.47 -13.37 -9.16
N PHE A 279 -2.72 -12.73 -10.31
CA PHE A 279 -4.05 -12.21 -10.59
C PHE A 279 -5.11 -13.31 -10.73
N ALA A 280 -4.76 -14.49 -11.24
CA ALA A 280 -5.68 -15.62 -11.25
C ALA A 280 -6.10 -16.00 -9.82
N LEU A 281 -5.13 -16.09 -8.91
CA LEU A 281 -5.41 -16.31 -7.49
C LEU A 281 -6.26 -15.19 -6.89
N LEU A 282 -5.92 -13.91 -7.11
CA LEU A 282 -6.70 -12.79 -6.56
C LEU A 282 -8.16 -12.80 -7.06
N LEU A 283 -8.39 -13.21 -8.31
CA LEU A 283 -9.72 -13.36 -8.88
C LEU A 283 -10.53 -14.50 -8.25
N GLU A 284 -9.88 -15.58 -7.79
CA GLU A 284 -10.54 -16.64 -7.01
C GLU A 284 -11.07 -16.07 -5.66
N TYR A 285 -10.35 -15.13 -5.05
CA TYR A 285 -10.72 -14.50 -3.76
C TYR A 285 -11.41 -13.14 -3.92
N ARG A 286 -11.84 -12.76 -5.12
CA ARG A 286 -12.47 -11.45 -5.44
C ARG A 286 -13.65 -11.05 -4.54
N LYS A 287 -14.33 -12.01 -3.91
CA LYS A 287 -15.44 -11.69 -2.98
C LYS A 287 -14.94 -11.07 -1.68
N ALA A 288 -13.69 -11.31 -1.31
CA ALA A 288 -13.06 -10.76 -0.12
C ALA A 288 -12.07 -9.62 -0.43
N ILE A 289 -11.60 -9.52 -1.68
CA ILE A 289 -10.65 -8.51 -2.13
C ILE A 289 -11.38 -7.34 -2.77
N ASP A 290 -11.18 -6.12 -2.25
CA ASP A 290 -11.82 -4.90 -2.78
C ASP A 290 -10.91 -4.08 -3.70
N SER A 291 -9.59 -4.18 -3.54
CA SER A 291 -8.61 -3.35 -4.25
C SER A 291 -7.29 -4.07 -4.48
N VAL A 292 -6.68 -3.81 -5.64
CA VAL A 292 -5.29 -4.13 -5.97
C VAL A 292 -4.59 -2.86 -6.44
N THR A 293 -3.69 -2.33 -5.60
CA THR A 293 -2.93 -1.12 -5.86
C THR A 293 -1.47 -1.48 -6.13
N PHE A 294 -0.91 -0.95 -7.22
CA PHE A 294 0.51 -1.04 -7.53
C PHE A 294 1.28 0.08 -6.82
N TRP A 295 2.49 -0.18 -6.34
CA TRP A 295 3.33 0.87 -5.71
C TRP A 295 4.07 1.77 -6.71
N GLY A 296 3.36 2.15 -7.76
CA GLY A 296 3.82 3.00 -8.85
C GLY A 296 2.92 2.86 -10.07
N VAL A 297 3.27 3.60 -11.13
CA VAL A 297 2.44 3.72 -12.35
C VAL A 297 3.05 2.94 -13.51
N ALA A 298 4.36 3.10 -13.73
CA ALA A 298 5.12 2.52 -14.83
C ALA A 298 6.61 2.47 -14.46
N ASP A 299 7.40 1.71 -15.21
CA ASP A 299 8.82 1.49 -14.88
C ASP A 299 9.69 2.75 -15.01
N ASP A 300 9.16 3.89 -15.49
CA ASP A 300 9.88 5.18 -15.49
C ASP A 300 10.11 5.76 -14.09
N TYR A 301 9.37 5.28 -13.09
CA TYR A 301 9.62 5.59 -11.68
C TYR A 301 9.24 4.42 -10.76
N THR A 302 10.17 4.02 -9.90
CA THR A 302 9.90 3.09 -8.79
C THR A 302 10.86 3.35 -7.63
N TRP A 303 10.36 3.25 -6.40
CA TRP A 303 11.18 3.29 -5.19
C TRP A 303 12.27 2.19 -5.18
N LEU A 304 12.05 1.08 -5.90
CA LEU A 304 12.98 -0.04 -6.01
C LEU A 304 14.27 0.27 -6.81
N ASP A 305 14.35 1.43 -7.46
CA ASP A 305 15.60 1.96 -8.03
C ASP A 305 16.54 2.50 -6.93
N GLY A 306 15.97 2.89 -5.78
CA GLY A 306 16.66 3.38 -4.59
C GLY A 306 16.82 2.35 -3.46
N PHE A 307 15.96 1.32 -3.43
CA PHE A 307 15.90 0.33 -2.35
C PHE A 307 15.79 -1.12 -2.88
N PRO A 308 16.40 -2.12 -2.23
CA PRO A 308 17.40 -2.02 -1.16
C PRO A 308 18.81 -1.69 -1.69
N VAL A 309 18.98 -1.50 -2.99
CA VAL A 309 20.26 -1.14 -3.62
C VAL A 309 20.14 0.22 -4.26
N ARG A 310 20.86 1.20 -3.72
CA ARG A 310 20.80 2.58 -4.20
C ARG A 310 21.40 2.71 -5.60
N GLY A 311 20.63 3.27 -6.54
CA GLY A 311 21.11 3.67 -7.87
C GLY A 311 21.14 2.54 -8.90
N ARG A 312 20.46 1.41 -8.64
CA ARG A 312 20.17 0.41 -9.68
C ARG A 312 18.87 0.78 -10.41
N LYS A 313 18.58 0.08 -11.51
CA LYS A 313 17.27 0.12 -12.16
C LYS A 313 16.50 -1.16 -11.88
N ASN A 314 15.20 -1.05 -11.67
CA ASN A 314 14.22 -2.13 -11.57
C ASN A 314 13.05 -1.88 -12.53
N TRP A 315 12.30 -2.93 -12.84
CA TRP A 315 11.22 -2.91 -13.84
C TRP A 315 9.97 -3.66 -13.34
N PRO A 316 9.38 -3.26 -12.21
CA PRO A 316 8.42 -4.10 -11.51
C PRO A 316 6.99 -4.09 -12.08
N PHE A 317 6.63 -3.14 -12.94
CA PHE A 317 5.22 -2.85 -13.25
C PHE A 317 4.74 -3.44 -14.57
N LEU A 318 3.48 -3.18 -14.91
CA LEU A 318 2.84 -3.64 -16.15
C LEU A 318 3.15 -2.75 -17.36
N PHE A 319 3.66 -1.55 -17.12
CA PHE A 319 4.00 -0.57 -18.15
C PHE A 319 5.49 -0.23 -18.07
N ASP A 320 6.14 -0.11 -19.22
CA ASP A 320 7.56 0.19 -19.33
C ASP A 320 7.89 1.68 -19.09
N GLU A 321 9.16 2.05 -19.24
CA GLU A 321 9.67 3.42 -19.05
C GLU A 321 9.09 4.44 -20.06
N HIS A 322 8.38 3.97 -21.08
CA HIS A 322 7.69 4.77 -22.08
C HIS A 322 6.16 4.65 -21.96
N ARG A 323 5.68 4.08 -20.85
CA ARG A 323 4.27 3.80 -20.55
C ARG A 323 3.59 2.96 -21.62
N GLN A 324 4.36 2.11 -22.31
CA GLN A 324 3.83 1.07 -23.19
C GLN A 324 3.56 -0.19 -22.38
N PRO A 325 2.51 -0.97 -22.71
CA PRO A 325 2.21 -2.21 -22.01
C PRO A 325 3.33 -3.24 -22.21
N LYS A 326 3.75 -3.88 -21.12
CA LYS A 326 4.62 -5.05 -21.14
C LYS A 326 3.80 -6.31 -21.43
N ALA A 327 4.48 -7.42 -21.74
CA ALA A 327 3.81 -8.71 -21.96
C ALA A 327 2.94 -9.15 -20.76
N SER A 328 3.35 -8.80 -19.54
CA SER A 328 2.57 -8.97 -18.32
C SER A 328 1.19 -8.30 -18.38
N PHE A 329 1.06 -7.10 -18.96
CA PHE A 329 -0.24 -6.47 -19.18
C PHE A 329 -1.12 -7.31 -20.12
N GLY A 330 -0.53 -7.81 -21.22
CA GLY A 330 -1.21 -8.66 -22.19
C GLY A 330 -1.81 -9.90 -21.54
N ARG A 331 -1.04 -10.57 -20.66
CA ARG A 331 -1.56 -11.71 -19.89
C ARG A 331 -2.72 -11.38 -18.99
N LEU A 332 -2.68 -10.23 -18.31
CA LEU A 332 -3.79 -9.80 -17.49
C LEU A 332 -5.04 -9.50 -18.31
N ALA A 333 -4.88 -8.96 -19.52
CA ALA A 333 -5.99 -8.76 -20.45
C ALA A 333 -6.59 -10.09 -20.93
N ASP A 334 -5.76 -11.07 -21.28
CA ASP A 334 -6.21 -12.41 -21.68
C ASP A 334 -6.95 -13.13 -20.52
N LEU A 335 -6.41 -13.01 -19.30
CA LEU A 335 -7.02 -13.56 -18.09
C LEU A 335 -8.38 -12.90 -17.78
N ALA A 336 -8.49 -11.58 -17.95
CA ALA A 336 -9.77 -10.89 -17.79
C ALA A 336 -10.81 -11.31 -18.84
N ALA A 337 -10.36 -11.60 -20.07
CA ALA A 337 -11.24 -12.01 -21.17
C ALA A 337 -11.78 -13.43 -21.02
N SER A 338 -11.10 -14.31 -20.28
CA SER A 338 -11.51 -15.72 -20.11
C SER A 338 -12.71 -15.92 -19.18
N LYS A 339 -13.19 -14.85 -18.53
CA LYS A 339 -14.32 -14.80 -17.58
C LYS A 339 -14.12 -15.75 -16.38
N TRP A 340 -13.88 -15.15 -15.22
CA TRP A 340 -13.54 -15.78 -13.94
C TRP A 340 -14.70 -15.81 -12.93
#